data_AF-A0A928GWT7-F1
#
_entry.id   AF-A0A928GWT7-F1
#
_cell.length_a   1.000
_cell.length_b   1.000
_cell.length_c   1.000
_cell.angle_alpha   90.00
_cell.angle_beta   90.00
_cell.angle_gamma   90.00
#
_symmetry.space_group_name_H-M   'P 1'
#
loop_
_entity.id
_entity.type
_entity.pdbx_description
1 polymer ?
#
loop_
_entity_poly.entity_id
_entity_poly.type
_entity_poly.pdbx_seq_one_letter_code
_entity_poly.pdbx_strand_id
1 'polypeptide(L)'
;MSQSKGKSSSNILASSSGGVKKPKDFKNLNGRQKAAIFLVSLGSELSAEIFKHLREDEIETLTFEIARLDTVDSDFKDAILEEFQEMMTAQNFITSGGIDYARELLEKSLGSQKAIDIINRLTSSLQVRPFDFIRRTDPAHLLNFIQQEHPQTIALILAYLEPMKASIILQNLPVEIQSDVARRIATMDRTSPDVLREVERVLEKKLSTLSSED
;
A
#
# COMPACT_ATOMS: atom_id res chain seq x y z
N MET A 1 -66.32 -58.83 10.99
CA MET A 1 -65.71 -60.18 11.04
C MET A 1 -64.25 -60.03 10.65
N SER A 2 -63.38 -59.92 11.66
CA SER A 2 -62.37 -60.94 12.05
C SER A 2 -61.14 -60.91 11.14
N GLN A 3 -59.96 -60.46 11.60
CA GLN A 3 -58.96 -61.25 12.36
C GLN A 3 -58.62 -62.58 11.65
N SER A 4 -57.39 -63.07 11.48
CA SER A 4 -56.06 -62.74 12.01
C SER A 4 -55.10 -63.87 11.55
N LYS A 5 -53.80 -63.53 11.37
CA LYS A 5 -52.58 -64.37 11.57
C LYS A 5 -52.14 -65.39 10.51
N GLY A 6 -50.85 -65.24 10.16
CA GLY A 6 -49.93 -66.29 9.72
C GLY A 6 -48.50 -65.75 9.60
N LYS A 7 -47.79 -65.61 10.73
CA LYS A 7 -46.35 -65.29 10.82
C LYS A 7 -45.50 -66.55 10.59
N SER A 8 -44.38 -66.41 9.86
CA SER A 8 -43.08 -67.07 10.15
C SER A 8 -42.02 -66.43 9.23
N SER A 9 -41.24 -65.45 9.69
CA SER A 9 -39.99 -65.59 10.47
C SER A 9 -38.85 -66.25 9.71
N SER A 10 -37.94 -65.43 9.14
CA SER A 10 -36.49 -65.55 9.38
C SER A 10 -35.75 -64.36 8.75
N ASN A 11 -35.03 -63.63 9.62
CA ASN A 11 -33.90 -62.72 9.35
C ASN A 11 -32.95 -63.32 8.29
N ILE A 12 -32.06 -62.56 7.62
CA ILE A 12 -30.80 -62.04 8.16
C ILE A 12 -30.12 -61.16 7.05
N LEU A 13 -29.40 -60.08 7.45
CA LEU A 13 -28.42 -59.24 6.70
C LEU A 13 -29.00 -58.33 5.60
N ALA A 14 -28.66 -57.04 5.45
CA ALA A 14 -27.59 -56.22 6.00
C ALA A 14 -27.99 -54.73 5.98
N SER A 15 -27.38 -54.01 6.91
CA SER A 15 -27.33 -52.57 7.09
C SER A 15 -26.88 -51.78 5.85
N SER A 16 -27.57 -50.67 5.57
CA SER A 16 -26.89 -49.45 5.10
C SER A 16 -27.60 -48.22 5.66
N SER A 17 -27.14 -47.81 6.84
CA SER A 17 -27.32 -46.46 7.38
C SER A 17 -26.66 -45.45 6.43
N GLY A 18 -27.43 -44.97 5.45
CA GLY A 18 -27.06 -43.82 4.62
C GLY A 18 -27.18 -42.54 5.43
N GLY A 19 -26.14 -42.22 6.21
CA GLY A 19 -25.98 -40.92 6.83
C GLY A 19 -25.92 -39.85 5.74
N VAL A 20 -26.90 -38.94 5.75
CA VAL A 20 -26.98 -37.79 4.85
C VAL A 20 -25.73 -36.93 5.03
N LYS A 21 -24.78 -37.01 4.10
CA LYS A 21 -23.66 -36.05 4.02
C LYS A 21 -24.27 -34.68 3.72
N LYS A 22 -24.27 -33.79 4.72
CA LYS A 22 -24.61 -32.37 4.51
C LYS A 22 -23.67 -31.79 3.46
N PRO A 23 -24.16 -30.95 2.53
CA PRO A 23 -23.27 -30.16 1.68
C PRO A 23 -22.43 -29.28 2.60
N LYS A 24 -21.11 -29.46 2.58
CA LYS A 24 -20.19 -28.65 3.37
C LYS A 24 -20.20 -27.24 2.75
N ASP A 25 -20.85 -26.28 3.41
CA ASP A 25 -20.89 -24.89 2.95
C ASP A 25 -19.49 -24.25 3.12
N PHE A 26 -18.77 -24.13 2.02
CA PHE A 26 -17.47 -23.45 1.91
C PHE A 26 -17.49 -22.03 2.54
N LYS A 27 -18.61 -21.33 2.43
CA LYS A 27 -18.81 -19.97 2.97
C LYS A 27 -18.79 -19.89 4.51
N ASN A 28 -18.92 -21.02 5.21
CA ASN A 28 -18.93 -21.07 6.68
C ASN A 28 -17.56 -21.39 7.30
N LEU A 29 -16.50 -21.54 6.50
CA LEU A 29 -15.15 -21.75 7.01
C LEU A 29 -14.57 -20.46 7.59
N ASN A 30 -14.03 -20.55 8.80
CA ASN A 30 -13.32 -19.43 9.41
C ASN A 30 -11.91 -19.26 8.81
N GLY A 31 -11.31 -18.08 8.95
CA GLY A 31 -10.01 -17.78 8.33
C GLY A 31 -8.87 -18.73 8.74
N ARG A 32 -8.91 -19.27 9.96
CA ARG A 32 -7.91 -20.24 10.44
C ARG A 32 -8.03 -21.59 9.76
N GLN A 33 -9.26 -22.05 9.55
CA GLN A 33 -9.56 -23.27 8.80
C GLN A 33 -9.17 -23.13 7.33
N LYS A 34 -9.45 -21.97 6.72
CA LYS A 34 -9.03 -21.66 5.35
C LYS A 34 -7.50 -21.68 5.20
N ALA A 35 -6.78 -21.04 6.13
CA ALA A 35 -5.32 -21.04 6.15
C ALA A 35 -4.74 -22.45 6.33
N ALA A 36 -5.31 -23.27 7.20
CA ALA A 36 -4.91 -24.67 7.37
C ALA A 36 -5.09 -25.48 6.08
N ILE A 37 -6.24 -25.34 5.41
CA ILE A 37 -6.51 -26.01 4.13
C ILE A 37 -5.53 -25.53 3.03
N PHE A 38 -5.25 -24.23 2.99
CA PHE A 38 -4.29 -23.65 2.05
C PHE A 38 -2.89 -24.25 2.24
N LEU A 39 -2.38 -24.28 3.47
CA LEU A 39 -1.08 -24.87 3.80
C LEU A 39 -1.01 -26.35 3.39
N VAL A 40 -2.01 -27.15 3.74
CA VAL A 40 -2.08 -28.56 3.32
C VAL A 40 -2.10 -28.70 1.79
N SER A 41 -2.71 -27.75 1.08
CA SER A 41 -2.78 -27.75 -0.38
C SER A 41 -1.45 -27.40 -1.04
N LEU A 42 -0.61 -26.56 -0.40
CA LEU A 42 0.75 -26.25 -0.86
C LEU A 42 1.76 -27.38 -0.62
N GLY A 43 1.42 -28.33 0.26
CA GLY A 43 2.33 -29.40 0.65
C GLY A 43 3.31 -28.99 1.75
N SER A 44 4.00 -29.98 2.31
CA SER A 44 4.82 -29.83 3.53
C SER A 44 6.04 -28.93 3.33
N GLU A 45 6.65 -28.95 2.16
CA GLU A 45 7.88 -28.20 1.89
C GLU A 45 7.62 -26.68 1.84
N LEU A 46 6.66 -26.25 1.02
CA LEU A 46 6.26 -24.85 0.93
C LEU A 46 5.62 -24.34 2.24
N SER A 47 4.82 -25.17 2.90
CA SER A 47 4.26 -24.82 4.20
C SER A 47 5.33 -24.60 5.26
N ALA A 48 6.41 -25.40 5.26
CA ALA A 48 7.49 -25.23 6.22
C ALA A 48 8.20 -23.88 6.03
N GLU A 49 8.38 -23.40 4.80
CA GLU A 49 8.92 -22.05 4.55
C GLU A 49 7.99 -20.96 5.09
N ILE A 50 6.67 -21.11 4.93
CA ILE A 50 5.69 -20.17 5.49
C ILE A 50 5.78 -20.15 7.03
N PHE A 51 5.89 -21.31 7.67
CA PHE A 51 5.96 -21.42 9.14
C PHE A 51 7.16 -20.67 9.74
N LYS A 52 8.28 -20.54 9.01
CA LYS A 52 9.45 -19.77 9.48
C LYS A 52 9.16 -18.28 9.69
N HIS A 53 8.08 -17.76 9.10
CA HIS A 53 7.68 -16.36 9.19
C HIS A 53 6.54 -16.11 10.19
N LEU A 54 6.08 -17.15 10.89
CA LEU A 54 4.97 -17.06 11.84
C LEU A 54 5.47 -17.04 13.29
N ARG A 55 4.66 -16.45 14.17
CA ARG A 55 4.90 -16.51 15.62
C ARG A 55 4.48 -17.87 16.17
N GLU A 56 5.00 -18.22 17.34
CA GLU A 56 4.73 -19.50 18.01
C GLU A 56 3.23 -19.73 18.26
N ASP A 57 2.48 -18.69 18.67
CA ASP A 57 1.03 -18.74 18.88
C ASP A 57 0.24 -19.02 17.59
N GLU A 58 0.72 -18.50 16.46
CA GLU A 58 0.12 -18.71 15.14
C GLU A 58 0.39 -20.12 14.62
N ILE A 59 1.61 -20.61 14.83
CA ILE A 59 2.01 -21.98 14.50
C ILE A 59 1.14 -22.97 15.26
N GLU A 60 1.01 -22.85 16.59
CA GLU A 60 0.17 -23.74 17.40
C GLU A 60 -1.28 -23.75 16.90
N THR A 61 -1.82 -22.57 16.63
CA THR A 61 -3.19 -22.40 16.14
C THR A 61 -3.40 -23.08 14.79
N LEU A 62 -2.47 -22.90 13.84
CA LEU A 62 -2.58 -23.49 12.51
C LEU A 62 -2.35 -25.00 12.54
N THR A 63 -1.37 -25.48 13.31
CA THR A 63 -1.14 -26.92 13.50
C THR A 63 -2.36 -27.61 14.11
N PHE A 64 -3.05 -26.97 15.06
CA PHE A 64 -4.27 -27.49 15.64
C PHE A 64 -5.40 -27.61 14.62
N GLU A 65 -5.59 -26.60 13.77
CA GLU A 65 -6.60 -26.66 12.70
C GLU A 65 -6.22 -27.71 11.64
N ILE A 66 -4.94 -27.81 11.26
CA ILE A 66 -4.45 -28.84 10.32
C ILE A 66 -4.71 -30.25 10.87
N ALA A 67 -4.44 -30.49 12.16
CA ALA A 67 -4.67 -31.78 12.80
C ALA A 67 -6.16 -32.18 12.87
N ARG A 68 -7.07 -31.20 12.77
CA ARG A 68 -8.52 -31.40 12.75
C ARG A 68 -9.07 -31.59 11.33
N LEU A 69 -8.26 -31.40 10.29
CA LEU A 69 -8.67 -31.67 8.92
C LEU A 69 -8.65 -33.19 8.71
N ASP A 70 -9.80 -33.76 8.37
CA ASP A 70 -9.91 -35.15 7.95
C ASP A 70 -9.42 -35.28 6.49
N THR A 71 -10.35 -35.45 5.55
CA THR A 71 -10.09 -35.40 4.11
C THR A 71 -10.55 -34.07 3.56
N VAL A 72 -9.61 -33.30 3.01
CA VAL A 72 -9.90 -32.10 2.24
C VAL A 72 -10.30 -32.53 0.83
N ASP A 73 -11.55 -32.24 0.47
CA ASP A 73 -12.12 -32.53 -0.84
C ASP A 73 -11.53 -31.57 -1.90
N SER A 74 -11.37 -32.04 -3.14
CA SER A 74 -10.66 -31.31 -4.21
C SER A 74 -11.31 -29.95 -4.46
N ASP A 75 -12.63 -29.92 -4.48
CA ASP A 75 -13.43 -28.70 -4.67
C ASP A 75 -13.13 -27.63 -3.61
N PHE A 76 -12.78 -28.04 -2.39
CA PHE A 76 -12.38 -27.10 -1.32
C PHE A 76 -10.98 -26.56 -1.53
N LYS A 77 -10.06 -27.39 -2.03
CA LYS A 77 -8.70 -26.94 -2.31
C LYS A 77 -8.71 -25.90 -3.41
N ASP A 78 -9.40 -26.21 -4.51
CA ASP A 78 -9.48 -25.32 -5.68
C ASP A 78 -10.13 -23.99 -5.31
N ALA A 79 -11.23 -24.01 -4.55
CA ALA A 79 -11.89 -22.79 -4.09
C ALA A 79 -11.04 -21.94 -3.12
N ILE A 80 -10.25 -22.57 -2.22
CA ILE A 80 -9.33 -21.83 -1.34
C ILE A 80 -8.18 -21.21 -2.13
N LEU A 81 -7.65 -21.92 -3.13
CA LEU A 81 -6.58 -21.41 -3.98
C LEU A 81 -7.08 -20.26 -4.87
N GLU A 82 -8.29 -20.36 -5.41
CA GLU A 82 -8.94 -19.30 -6.19
C GLU A 82 -9.19 -18.06 -5.31
N GLU A 83 -9.77 -18.22 -4.11
CA GLU A 83 -9.96 -17.12 -3.15
C GLU A 83 -8.63 -16.46 -2.77
N PHE A 84 -7.57 -17.27 -2.54
CA PHE A 84 -6.25 -16.74 -2.26
C PHE A 84 -5.65 -15.99 -3.45
N GLN A 85 -5.83 -16.51 -4.67
CA GLN A 85 -5.42 -15.85 -5.89
C GLN A 85 -6.15 -14.52 -6.09
N GLU A 86 -7.46 -14.47 -5.86
CA GLU A 86 -8.25 -13.23 -5.91
C GLU A 86 -7.77 -12.21 -4.86
N MET A 87 -7.47 -12.65 -3.63
CA MET A 87 -6.89 -11.80 -2.59
C MET A 87 -5.50 -11.27 -2.99
N MET A 88 -4.66 -12.12 -3.58
CA MET A 88 -3.35 -11.73 -4.11
C MET A 88 -3.50 -10.75 -5.27
N THR A 89 -4.44 -10.97 -6.18
CA THR A 89 -4.74 -10.03 -7.27
C THR A 89 -5.26 -8.71 -6.70
N ALA A 90 -6.14 -8.72 -5.70
CA ALA A 90 -6.63 -7.51 -5.05
C ALA A 90 -5.51 -6.76 -4.30
N GLN A 91 -4.62 -7.46 -3.58
CA GLN A 91 -3.43 -6.85 -3.00
C GLN A 91 -2.46 -6.34 -4.06
N ASN A 92 -2.29 -7.05 -5.17
CA ASN A 92 -1.52 -6.57 -6.32
C ASN A 92 -2.22 -5.38 -6.99
N PHE A 93 -3.54 -5.22 -6.95
CA PHE A 93 -4.17 -3.96 -7.37
C PHE A 93 -3.90 -2.80 -6.40
N ILE A 94 -3.67 -3.10 -5.12
CA ILE A 94 -3.27 -2.12 -4.10
C ILE A 94 -1.75 -1.84 -4.14
N THR A 95 -0.94 -2.75 -4.70
CA THR A 95 0.54 -2.68 -4.72
C THR A 95 1.14 -2.47 -6.13
N SER A 96 0.36 -2.70 -7.19
CA SER A 96 0.79 -2.68 -8.60
C SER A 96 0.02 -1.64 -9.43
N GLY A 97 -0.36 -0.53 -8.78
CA GLY A 97 -0.54 0.74 -9.47
C GLY A 97 0.58 1.69 -9.06
N GLY A 98 1.60 1.86 -9.90
CA GLY A 98 2.72 2.76 -9.56
C GLY A 98 4.01 2.55 -10.36
N ILE A 99 5.02 3.35 -10.01
CA ILE A 99 6.34 3.41 -10.66
C ILE A 99 7.04 2.03 -10.66
N ASP A 100 6.84 1.20 -9.64
CA ASP A 100 7.55 -0.10 -9.53
C ASP A 100 7.02 -1.15 -10.52
N TYR A 101 5.70 -1.21 -10.76
CA TYR A 101 5.14 -2.04 -11.82
C TYR A 101 5.56 -1.55 -13.22
N ALA A 102 5.58 -0.22 -13.41
CA ALA A 102 6.11 0.36 -14.64
C ALA A 102 7.60 0.04 -14.82
N ARG A 103 8.40 0.01 -13.74
CA ARG A 103 9.82 -0.35 -13.76
C ARG A 103 9.99 -1.79 -14.22
N GLU A 104 9.29 -2.73 -13.61
CA GLU A 104 9.38 -4.15 -13.97
C GLU A 104 8.98 -4.39 -15.44
N LEU A 105 7.90 -3.74 -15.89
CA LEU A 105 7.44 -3.82 -17.28
C LEU A 105 8.48 -3.26 -18.26
N LEU A 106 9.06 -2.09 -17.95
CA LEU A 106 10.09 -1.45 -18.77
C LEU A 106 11.38 -2.25 -18.80
N GLU A 107 11.80 -2.85 -17.67
CA GLU A 107 12.99 -3.69 -17.59
C GLU A 107 12.85 -4.92 -18.48
N LYS A 108 11.70 -5.60 -18.41
CA LYS A 108 11.40 -6.77 -19.25
C LYS A 108 11.27 -6.44 -20.73
N SER A 109 10.79 -5.25 -21.08
CA SER A 109 10.50 -4.88 -22.47
C SER A 109 11.67 -4.18 -23.18
N LEU A 110 12.46 -3.39 -22.46
CA LEU A 110 13.47 -2.48 -23.03
C LEU A 110 14.88 -2.68 -22.47
N GLY A 111 15.03 -3.58 -21.49
CA GLY A 111 16.27 -3.81 -20.77
C GLY A 111 16.51 -2.80 -19.63
N SER A 112 17.30 -3.21 -18.64
CA SER A 112 17.48 -2.48 -17.38
C SER A 112 17.93 -1.03 -17.55
N GLN A 113 18.86 -0.76 -18.47
CA GLN A 113 19.40 0.58 -18.66
C GLN A 113 18.34 1.58 -19.15
N LYS A 114 17.55 1.22 -20.18
CA LYS A 114 16.49 2.08 -20.71
C LYS A 114 15.33 2.22 -19.74
N ALA A 115 15.03 1.18 -18.98
CA ALA A 115 14.01 1.22 -17.94
C ALA A 115 14.36 2.23 -16.84
N ILE A 116 15.60 2.20 -16.35
CA ILE A 116 16.11 3.17 -15.37
C ILE A 116 16.00 4.60 -15.90
N ASP A 117 16.39 4.87 -17.15
CA ASP A 117 16.30 6.21 -17.73
C ASP A 117 14.85 6.73 -17.82
N ILE A 118 13.93 5.88 -18.27
CA ILE A 118 12.51 6.23 -18.39
C ILE A 118 11.88 6.43 -17.01
N ILE A 119 12.19 5.55 -16.06
CA ILE A 119 11.72 5.63 -14.67
C ILE A 119 12.29 6.85 -13.97
N ASN A 120 13.56 7.21 -14.19
CA ASN A 120 14.17 8.41 -13.63
C ASN A 120 13.50 9.67 -14.18
N ARG A 121 13.18 9.70 -15.48
CA ARG A 121 12.43 10.80 -16.09
C ARG A 121 11.01 10.91 -15.53
N LEU A 122 10.33 9.77 -15.36
CA LEU A 122 8.98 9.69 -14.79
C LEU A 122 8.97 10.08 -13.30
N THR A 123 9.92 9.59 -12.53
CA THR A 123 10.11 9.91 -11.10
C THR A 123 10.48 11.38 -10.93
N SER A 124 11.28 11.96 -11.83
CA SER A 124 11.55 13.40 -11.84
C SER A 124 10.32 14.25 -12.16
N SER A 125 9.32 13.68 -12.85
CA SER A 125 8.03 14.32 -13.10
C SER A 125 6.98 14.07 -12.02
N LEU A 126 7.15 13.01 -11.22
CA LEU A 126 6.23 12.58 -10.16
C LEU A 126 6.70 12.96 -8.74
N GLN A 127 8.00 13.15 -8.53
CA GLN A 127 8.50 13.86 -7.36
C GLN A 127 8.07 15.32 -7.54
N VAL A 128 7.03 15.71 -6.81
CA VAL A 128 6.78 17.11 -6.50
C VAL A 128 8.09 17.62 -5.93
N ARG A 129 8.80 18.46 -6.68
CA ARG A 129 10.01 19.07 -6.15
C ARG A 129 9.55 19.91 -4.96
N PRO A 130 10.28 19.89 -3.83
CA PRO A 130 9.93 20.77 -2.72
C PRO A 130 9.75 22.20 -3.24
N PHE A 131 8.62 22.80 -2.89
CA PHE A 131 8.20 24.13 -3.33
C PHE A 131 7.85 24.26 -4.82
N ASP A 132 7.42 23.19 -5.50
CA ASP A 132 7.03 23.27 -6.91
C ASP A 132 5.87 24.25 -7.15
N PHE A 133 4.96 24.42 -6.18
CA PHE A 133 3.90 25.44 -6.26
C PHE A 133 4.49 26.86 -6.25
N ILE A 134 5.47 27.13 -5.38
CA ILE A 134 6.18 28.42 -5.27
C ILE A 134 6.89 28.76 -6.59
N ARG A 135 7.44 27.75 -7.27
CA ARG A 135 8.08 27.94 -8.59
C ARG A 135 7.07 28.37 -9.65
N ARG A 136 5.79 28.02 -9.52
CA ARG A 136 4.70 28.40 -10.45
C ARG A 136 3.98 29.68 -10.03
N THR A 137 4.04 30.09 -8.77
CA THR A 137 3.41 31.33 -8.26
C THR A 137 4.08 32.58 -8.83
N ASP A 138 3.28 33.61 -9.13
CA ASP A 138 3.77 34.92 -9.54
C ASP A 138 4.66 35.56 -8.44
N PRO A 139 5.81 36.17 -8.78
CA PRO A 139 6.72 36.76 -7.80
C PRO A 139 6.06 37.80 -6.87
N ALA A 140 5.09 38.59 -7.36
CA ALA A 140 4.41 39.60 -6.55
C ALA A 140 3.48 38.96 -5.52
N HIS A 141 2.74 37.91 -5.91
CA HIS A 141 1.89 37.16 -4.98
C HIS A 141 2.74 36.46 -3.91
N LEU A 142 3.85 35.87 -4.33
CA LEU A 142 4.76 35.20 -3.42
C LEU A 142 5.43 36.19 -2.46
N LEU A 143 5.83 37.37 -2.93
CA LEU A 143 6.39 38.43 -2.08
C LEU A 143 5.40 38.85 -1.00
N ASN A 144 4.15 39.15 -1.37
CA ASN A 144 3.10 39.53 -0.43
C ASN A 144 2.90 38.50 0.68
N PHE A 145 3.09 37.23 0.32
CA PHE A 145 2.94 36.10 1.22
C PHE A 145 4.13 35.92 2.17
N ILE A 146 5.37 35.98 1.67
CA ILE A 146 6.55 35.65 2.46
C ILE A 146 7.15 36.84 3.22
N GLN A 147 6.79 38.09 2.88
CA GLN A 147 7.39 39.28 3.49
C GLN A 147 7.20 39.39 5.02
N GLN A 148 6.19 38.72 5.57
CA GLN A 148 5.92 38.67 7.02
C GLN A 148 6.53 37.44 7.72
N GLU A 149 7.14 36.53 6.97
CA GLU A 149 7.76 35.32 7.51
C GLU A 149 9.14 35.60 8.11
N HIS A 150 9.61 34.70 8.97
CA HIS A 150 10.93 34.83 9.58
C HIS A 150 12.05 34.82 8.52
N PRO A 151 13.14 35.62 8.65
CA PRO A 151 14.22 35.69 7.65
C PRO A 151 14.83 34.34 7.25
N GLN A 152 14.84 33.36 8.16
CA GLN A 152 15.27 31.98 7.84
C GLN A 152 14.30 31.27 6.88
N THR A 153 13.00 31.44 7.08
CA THR A 153 11.97 30.84 6.22
C THR A 153 12.02 31.46 4.83
N ILE A 154 12.18 32.79 4.75
CA ILE A 154 12.36 33.49 3.49
C ILE A 154 13.63 32.99 2.77
N ALA A 155 14.75 32.88 3.48
CA ALA A 155 16.00 32.36 2.91
C ALA A 155 15.84 30.93 2.39
N LEU A 156 15.14 30.06 3.14
CA LEU A 156 14.83 28.71 2.72
C LEU A 156 14.02 28.72 1.41
N ILE A 157 12.91 29.47 1.36
CA ILE A 157 12.07 29.54 0.15
C ILE A 157 12.88 30.05 -1.06
N LEU A 158 13.63 31.14 -0.89
CA LEU A 158 14.42 31.74 -1.97
C LEU A 158 15.52 30.81 -2.51
N ALA A 159 16.11 29.96 -1.66
CA ALA A 159 17.14 29.01 -2.10
C ALA A 159 16.61 27.87 -2.98
N TYR A 160 15.29 27.61 -2.99
CA TYR A 160 14.65 26.63 -3.85
C TYR A 160 13.97 27.25 -5.08
N LEU A 161 14.08 28.58 -5.26
CA LEU A 161 13.59 29.29 -6.43
C LEU A 161 14.65 29.39 -7.54
N GLU A 162 14.17 29.64 -8.75
CA GLU A 162 15.05 30.00 -9.85
C GLU A 162 15.74 31.34 -9.57
N PRO A 163 17.05 31.50 -9.85
CA PRO A 163 17.81 32.68 -9.46
C PRO A 163 17.19 34.02 -9.87
N MET A 164 16.57 34.07 -11.07
CA MET A 164 15.87 35.25 -11.56
C MET A 164 14.62 35.60 -10.75
N LYS A 165 13.85 34.59 -10.33
CA LYS A 165 12.66 34.82 -9.49
C LYS A 165 13.08 35.19 -8.07
N ALA A 166 14.10 34.53 -7.53
CA ALA A 166 14.65 34.82 -6.22
C ALA A 166 15.20 36.25 -6.13
N SER A 167 15.90 36.73 -7.16
CA SER A 167 16.44 38.10 -7.19
C SER A 167 15.34 39.15 -7.20
N ILE A 168 14.27 38.96 -8.00
CA ILE A 168 13.10 39.84 -8.05
C ILE A 168 12.42 39.92 -6.67
N ILE A 169 12.32 38.81 -5.95
CA ILE A 169 11.69 38.83 -4.63
C ILE A 169 12.62 39.51 -3.62
N LEU A 170 13.91 39.16 -3.62
CA LEU A 170 14.90 39.72 -2.70
C LEU A 170 14.99 41.25 -2.81
N GLN A 171 14.98 41.83 -4.02
CA GLN A 171 15.04 43.29 -4.22
C GLN A 171 13.78 44.02 -3.69
N ASN A 172 12.64 43.34 -3.60
CA ASN A 172 11.37 43.93 -3.19
C ASN A 172 11.03 43.65 -1.72
N LEU A 173 11.88 42.93 -0.98
CA LEU A 173 11.75 42.79 0.47
C LEU A 173 12.13 44.11 1.19
N PRO A 174 11.68 44.35 2.43
CA PRO A 174 12.13 45.47 3.25
C PRO A 174 13.67 45.50 3.40
N VAL A 175 14.27 46.67 3.22
CA VAL A 175 15.75 46.87 3.15
C VAL A 175 16.45 46.32 4.39
N GLU A 176 15.79 46.39 5.55
CA GLU A 176 16.29 45.94 6.85
C GLU A 176 16.57 44.43 6.88
N ILE A 177 15.80 43.63 6.14
CA ILE A 177 15.91 42.17 6.15
C ILE A 177 16.66 41.61 4.93
N GLN A 178 16.80 42.38 3.83
CA GLN A 178 17.44 41.93 2.59
C GLN A 178 18.84 41.35 2.84
N SER A 179 19.67 42.08 3.59
CA SER A 179 21.05 41.67 3.88
C SER A 179 21.14 40.43 4.78
N ASP A 180 20.21 40.27 5.72
CA ASP A 180 20.15 39.09 6.59
C ASP A 180 19.72 37.84 5.79
N VAL A 181 18.68 37.98 4.96
CA VAL A 181 18.19 36.91 4.09
C VAL A 181 19.27 36.47 3.11
N ALA A 182 19.94 37.40 2.43
CA ALA A 182 21.01 37.08 1.50
C ALA A 182 22.19 36.35 2.17
N ARG A 183 22.60 36.81 3.37
CA ARG A 183 23.64 36.13 4.16
C ARG A 183 23.22 34.71 4.53
N ARG A 184 21.98 34.52 4.98
CA ARG A 184 21.46 33.19 5.33
C ARG A 184 21.47 32.27 4.13
N ILE A 185 21.04 32.70 2.95
CA ILE A 185 21.12 31.90 1.71
C ILE A 185 22.57 31.45 1.46
N ALA A 186 23.54 32.37 1.59
CA ALA A 186 24.95 32.07 1.35
C ALA A 186 25.57 31.11 2.38
N THR A 187 25.10 31.13 3.63
CA THR A 187 25.63 30.27 4.72
C THR A 187 24.74 29.06 5.03
N MET A 188 23.65 28.87 4.28
CA MET A 188 22.68 27.83 4.59
C MET A 188 23.24 26.46 4.23
N ASP A 189 23.37 25.61 5.25
CA ASP A 189 23.75 24.23 5.11
C ASP A 189 22.55 23.34 4.75
N ARG A 190 22.79 22.04 4.56
CA ARG A 190 21.73 21.07 4.23
C ARG A 190 20.60 21.11 5.27
N THR A 191 19.40 21.46 4.83
CA THR A 191 18.18 21.42 5.66
C THR A 191 17.62 19.99 5.68
N SER A 192 17.16 19.52 6.85
CA SER A 192 16.56 18.17 6.97
C SER A 192 15.32 18.03 6.07
N PRO A 193 15.18 16.91 5.34
CA PRO A 193 14.01 16.65 4.50
C PRO A 193 12.67 16.76 5.23
N ASP A 194 12.62 16.40 6.52
CA ASP A 194 11.37 16.45 7.29
C ASP A 194 10.95 17.89 7.61
N VAL A 195 11.93 18.75 7.91
CA VAL A 195 11.70 20.18 8.12
C VAL A 195 11.26 20.86 6.82
N LEU A 196 11.87 20.47 5.69
CA LEU A 196 11.52 20.97 4.38
C LEU A 196 10.05 20.67 4.04
N ARG A 197 9.61 19.42 4.24
CA ARG A 197 8.22 19.00 3.99
C ARG A 197 7.22 19.72 4.89
N GLU A 198 7.56 19.92 6.16
CA GLU A 198 6.64 20.61 7.08
C GLU A 198 6.47 22.09 6.71
N VAL A 199 7.57 22.77 6.35
CA VAL A 199 7.51 24.16 5.87
C VAL A 199 6.70 24.25 4.57
N GLU A 200 6.94 23.35 3.63
CA GLU A 200 6.18 23.26 2.37
C GLU A 200 4.68 23.10 2.62
N ARG A 201 4.28 22.15 3.47
CA ARG A 201 2.88 21.88 3.83
C ARG A 201 2.19 23.10 4.44
N VAL A 202 2.88 23.83 5.32
CA VAL A 202 2.33 25.05 5.95
C VAL A 202 2.16 26.15 4.92
N LEU A 203 3.13 26.34 4.03
CA LEU A 203 3.08 27.37 3.01
C LEU A 203 1.98 27.08 1.98
N GLU A 204 1.84 25.84 1.52
CA GLU A 204 0.81 25.43 0.57
C GLU A 204 -0.62 25.62 1.14
N LYS A 205 -0.82 25.26 2.41
CA LYS A 205 -2.10 25.47 3.10
C LYS A 205 -2.47 26.95 3.20
N LYS A 206 -1.52 27.84 3.49
CA LYS A 206 -1.80 29.28 3.56
C LYS A 206 -1.98 29.92 2.18
N LEU A 207 -1.32 29.41 1.15
CA LEU A 207 -1.40 29.98 -0.20
C LEU A 207 -2.72 29.58 -0.90
N SER A 208 -3.19 28.36 -0.67
CA SER A 208 -4.48 27.86 -1.16
C SER A 208 -5.69 28.60 -0.58
N THR A 209 -5.64 29.06 0.68
CA THR A 209 -6.71 29.86 1.28
C THR A 209 -6.89 31.21 0.60
N LEU A 210 -5.81 31.82 0.10
CA LEU A 210 -5.85 33.11 -0.59
C LEU A 210 -6.24 32.96 -2.06
N SER A 211 -5.85 31.85 -2.71
CA SER A 211 -6.24 31.57 -4.11
C SER A 211 -7.71 31.16 -4.26
N SER A 212 -8.42 30.91 -3.16
CA SER A 212 -9.85 30.57 -3.14
C SER A 212 -10.76 31.79 -2.89
N GLU A 213 -10.17 32.98 -2.72
CA GLU A 213 -10.89 34.24 -2.44
C GLU A 213 -10.95 35.20 -3.66
N ASP A 214 -10.47 34.75 -4.83
CA ASP A 214 -10.68 35.37 -6.16
C ASP A 214 -11.54 34.44 -7.05
#